data_AF-A0A543DWS0-F1
#
_entry.id   AF-A0A543DWS0-F1
#
_cell.length_a   1.000
_cell.length_b   1.000
_cell.length_c   1.000
_cell.angle_alpha   90.00
_cell.angle_beta   90.00
_cell.angle_gamma   90.00
#
_symmetry.space_group_name_H-M   'P 1'
#
loop_
_entity.id
_entity.type
_entity.pdbx_description
1 polymer ?
#
loop_
_entity_poly.entity_id
_entity_poly.type
_entity_poly.pdbx_seq_one_letter_code
_entity_poly.pdbx_strand_id
1 'polypeptide(L)'
;MSTASTSRRWVGRIVATGAAAAIGVGLAPGTALAVPDAAAAPAAASATQAPTQVVDPDRSASARRTWEGRGRPHHMTIVRPDRIDVVSEGRLTRTVWHGGGPVTIDDLERALPDSWLTVTDGTAVLDAAVVLVRTTDLQVGGPGDGVRTLQLVGGATPQEAASLHTGGGEITFTGVTVTSLDPATGQPVPATAGGRPLIVASSGGHLEATDTTISDLGTPRVGTDSGDAGVEFHTGATGSLTRTTLLRNSVGLQLARSEDVALQDVTIQESVDDGLVLAGDTGTTMSGVRAIGNGDNGVLVTGDSTDRPVSGIATSGNAAFGVAVVGQTGTRVSGVTTESDEGGGLRLSRSSDVTVTDFHATEQRMGVFTHVGSTGIVLDGIHTTGGSRGLVVEKSTTGLEARNSTFASARVDGAALGGKDVTLRNVQVSDARSGVRVERGASDVELADLTVTGGRDGVVTAPATTGVVMSGLTVTGVESDAVRTFSPDGRITGLQVDGASTGIDVAAATTITNSEISGIEEGIHSRSPEPVYAEQVTVDAVQLGVNTAPGSPFLLVDSRVHALESVRGEVDIQGVNDLSLPPLNLLSAVGVPLILLAVVLEEIHSARQRRAGAIPRKRWRPGMPMGAT
;
A
#
# COMPACT_ATOMS: atom_id res chain seq x y z
N MET A 1 0.81 -30.43 8.30
CA MET A 1 2.28 -30.35 8.22
C MET A 1 2.62 -28.88 8.06
N SER A 2 3.24 -28.31 9.09
CA SER A 2 3.46 -26.88 9.29
C SER A 2 4.84 -26.50 8.77
N THR A 3 4.92 -25.66 7.74
CA THR A 3 6.17 -25.02 7.33
C THR A 3 6.30 -23.66 7.99
N ALA A 4 7.30 -23.53 8.86
CA ALA A 4 7.67 -22.31 9.54
C ALA A 4 8.18 -21.26 8.53
N SER A 5 7.53 -20.09 8.49
CA SER A 5 8.09 -18.91 7.82
C SER A 5 8.85 -18.08 8.85
N THR A 6 10.14 -17.88 8.56
CA THR A 6 11.06 -17.13 9.41
C THR A 6 10.85 -15.64 9.15
N SER A 7 10.27 -14.93 10.12
CA SER A 7 10.09 -13.48 10.09
C SER A 7 11.44 -12.76 10.00
N ARG A 8 11.78 -12.19 8.83
CA ARG A 8 12.90 -11.26 8.71
C ARG A 8 12.48 -9.89 9.22
N ARG A 9 13.05 -9.48 10.36
CA ARG A 9 12.96 -8.10 10.87
C ARG A 9 13.68 -7.16 9.90
N TRP A 10 12.91 -6.28 9.27
CA TRP A 10 13.42 -5.21 8.43
C TRP A 10 13.97 -4.09 9.33
N VAL A 11 15.29 -3.93 9.35
CA VAL A 11 15.96 -2.77 9.98
C VAL A 11 16.49 -1.91 8.84
N GLY A 12 15.80 -0.80 8.57
CA GLY A 12 16.25 0.20 7.61
C GLY A 12 17.57 0.81 8.06
N ARG A 13 18.62 0.66 7.25
CA ARG A 13 19.88 1.38 7.43
C ARG A 13 19.86 2.68 6.62
N ILE A 14 20.01 3.77 7.35
CA ILE A 14 20.23 5.14 6.87
C ILE A 14 21.65 5.23 6.30
N VAL A 15 21.81 5.71 5.07
CA VAL A 15 23.11 6.10 4.51
C VAL A 15 23.11 7.61 4.33
N ALA A 16 23.94 8.29 5.12
CA ALA A 16 24.32 9.67 4.92
C ALA A 16 25.62 9.71 4.12
N THR A 17 25.59 10.26 2.91
CA THR A 17 26.78 10.51 2.08
C THR A 17 27.39 11.86 2.42
N GLY A 18 28.67 11.86 2.82
CA GLY A 18 29.45 13.07 3.04
C GLY A 18 30.94 12.88 2.70
N ALA A 19 31.42 13.73 1.79
CA ALA A 19 32.77 14.27 1.61
C ALA A 19 33.95 13.37 1.14
N ALA A 20 34.31 13.64 -0.12
CA ALA A 20 35.65 13.87 -0.70
C ALA A 20 36.93 13.50 0.09
N ALA A 21 37.81 12.74 -0.60
CA ALA A 21 39.26 12.94 -0.55
C ALA A 21 39.91 12.49 -1.87
N ALA A 22 40.58 13.43 -2.53
CA ALA A 22 41.51 13.21 -3.63
C ALA A 22 42.89 12.78 -3.09
N ILE A 23 43.61 11.91 -3.81
CA ILE A 23 45.07 11.63 -3.85
C ILE A 23 45.18 10.40 -4.79
N GLY A 24 46.10 10.23 -5.74
CA GLY A 24 47.28 10.94 -6.17
C GLY A 24 47.92 10.10 -7.29
N VAL A 25 48.54 10.80 -8.25
CA VAL A 25 49.18 10.29 -9.46
C VAL A 25 50.41 9.40 -9.15
N GLY A 26 50.62 8.35 -9.94
CA GLY A 26 51.86 7.56 -9.96
C GLY A 26 52.14 6.97 -11.35
N LEU A 27 52.93 7.69 -12.15
CA LEU A 27 53.55 7.23 -13.40
C LEU A 27 54.82 6.42 -13.10
N ALA A 28 55.07 5.36 -13.88
CA ALA A 28 56.41 4.79 -14.05
C ALA A 28 56.61 4.34 -15.51
N PRO A 29 57.71 4.74 -16.19
CA PRO A 29 58.04 4.27 -17.53
C PRO A 29 58.99 3.08 -17.49
N GLY A 30 58.81 2.11 -18.40
CA GLY A 30 59.65 0.93 -18.53
C GLY A 30 59.95 0.61 -20.00
N THR A 31 61.08 1.15 -20.45
CA THR A 31 62.00 0.75 -21.54
C THR A 31 61.64 -0.38 -22.52
N ALA A 32 61.85 -0.04 -23.80
CA ALA A 32 61.92 -0.88 -24.98
C ALA A 32 63.13 -1.85 -25.00
N LEU A 33 62.99 -2.99 -25.69
CA LEU A 33 64.06 -3.76 -26.31
C LEU A 33 63.55 -4.45 -27.60
N ALA A 34 64.44 -4.57 -28.58
CA ALA A 34 64.18 -4.81 -29.99
C ALA A 34 64.14 -6.30 -30.43
N VAL A 35 63.30 -6.54 -31.45
CA VAL A 35 63.37 -7.39 -32.68
C VAL A 35 64.53 -8.41 -32.82
N PRO A 36 64.28 -9.63 -33.38
CA PRO A 36 64.47 -9.81 -34.83
C PRO A 36 63.42 -10.68 -35.56
N ASP A 37 63.39 -10.47 -36.89
CA ASP A 37 62.68 -11.16 -37.98
C ASP A 37 62.58 -12.70 -37.92
N ALA A 38 61.48 -13.25 -38.48
CA ALA A 38 61.55 -14.38 -39.41
C ALA A 38 60.23 -14.59 -40.19
N ALA A 39 60.42 -14.95 -41.46
CA ALA A 39 59.46 -15.16 -42.53
C ALA A 39 58.42 -16.29 -42.32
N ALA A 40 57.27 -16.17 -43.01
CA ALA A 40 56.84 -17.06 -44.11
C ALA A 40 55.31 -17.05 -44.28
N ALA A 41 54.86 -16.76 -45.50
CA ALA A 41 53.48 -16.99 -45.95
C ALA A 41 53.17 -18.49 -46.06
N PRO A 42 51.87 -18.87 -45.99
CA PRO A 42 51.30 -19.50 -47.18
C PRO A 42 49.83 -19.17 -47.48
N ALA A 43 49.54 -19.29 -48.79
CA ALA A 43 48.30 -19.77 -49.41
C ALA A 43 46.98 -19.00 -49.15
N ALA A 44 46.67 -18.13 -50.11
CA ALA A 44 45.31 -17.68 -50.38
C ALA A 44 44.45 -18.85 -50.90
N ALA A 45 43.42 -19.22 -50.14
CA ALA A 45 42.29 -19.99 -50.63
C ALA A 45 41.23 -19.00 -51.13
N SER A 46 40.95 -19.05 -52.43
CA SER A 46 39.94 -18.23 -53.10
C SER A 46 38.53 -18.64 -52.65
N ALA A 47 37.97 -17.94 -51.68
CA ALA A 47 36.54 -17.94 -51.41
C ALA A 47 35.85 -16.99 -52.40
N THR A 48 34.89 -17.52 -53.15
CA THR A 48 34.03 -16.78 -54.07
C THR A 48 33.26 -15.72 -53.28
N GLN A 49 33.73 -14.47 -53.32
CA GLN A 49 33.06 -13.32 -52.72
C GLN A 49 31.75 -13.06 -53.46
N ALA A 50 30.63 -13.31 -52.79
CA ALA A 50 29.36 -12.67 -53.10
C ALA A 50 29.57 -11.14 -53.14
N PRO A 51 28.84 -10.40 -53.98
CA PRO A 51 29.07 -8.98 -54.17
C PRO A 51 28.99 -8.25 -52.84
N THR A 52 30.14 -7.76 -52.38
CA THR A 52 30.28 -6.97 -51.15
C THR A 52 29.48 -5.69 -51.35
N GLN A 53 28.28 -5.65 -50.76
CA GLN A 53 27.53 -4.41 -50.60
C GLN A 53 28.48 -3.45 -49.87
N VAL A 54 28.89 -2.36 -50.53
CA VAL A 54 29.81 -1.38 -49.92
C VAL A 54 29.06 -0.71 -48.79
N VAL A 55 29.28 -1.18 -47.57
CA VAL A 55 28.68 -0.61 -46.37
C VAL A 55 29.44 0.67 -46.03
N ASP A 56 28.72 1.77 -46.02
CA ASP A 56 29.20 3.10 -45.63
C ASP A 56 29.82 3.09 -44.21
N PRO A 57 31.08 3.56 -44.03
CA PRO A 57 31.78 3.57 -42.74
C PRO A 57 31.04 4.33 -41.63
N ASP A 58 30.38 5.43 -41.97
CA ASP A 58 29.66 6.25 -41.00
C ASP A 58 28.42 5.53 -40.47
N ARG A 59 27.76 4.75 -41.34
CA ARG A 59 26.63 3.89 -40.96
C ARG A 59 27.08 2.77 -40.05
N SER A 60 28.19 2.12 -40.38
CA SER A 60 28.78 1.06 -39.55
C SER A 60 29.15 1.60 -38.17
N ALA A 61 29.74 2.79 -38.09
CA ALA A 61 30.06 3.44 -36.82
C ALA A 61 28.79 3.80 -36.01
N SER A 62 27.74 4.28 -36.68
CA SER A 62 26.45 4.56 -36.03
C SER A 62 25.78 3.30 -35.48
N ALA A 63 25.78 2.21 -36.26
CA ALA A 63 25.24 0.91 -35.83
C ALA A 63 26.03 0.36 -34.64
N ARG A 64 27.36 0.45 -34.69
CA ARG A 64 28.25 0.04 -33.59
C ARG A 64 27.96 0.81 -32.30
N ARG A 65 27.86 2.14 -32.35
CA ARG A 65 27.52 2.96 -31.16
C ARG A 65 26.17 2.56 -30.57
N THR A 66 25.18 2.30 -31.42
CA THR A 66 23.86 1.84 -30.98
C THR A 66 23.98 0.48 -30.27
N TRP A 67 24.69 -0.47 -30.88
CA TRP A 67 24.94 -1.80 -30.30
C TRP A 67 25.64 -1.74 -28.94
N GLU A 68 26.68 -0.91 -28.81
CA GLU A 68 27.40 -0.73 -27.55
C GLU A 68 26.51 -0.16 -26.45
N GLY A 69 25.61 0.78 -26.79
CA GLY A 69 24.66 1.37 -25.86
C GLY A 69 23.50 0.47 -25.45
N ARG A 70 23.33 -0.70 -26.07
CA ARG A 70 22.23 -1.65 -25.80
C ARG A 70 22.70 -2.94 -25.13
N GLY A 71 23.84 -2.92 -24.45
CA GLY A 71 24.35 -4.10 -23.73
C GLY A 71 25.05 -5.13 -24.63
N ARG A 72 25.33 -4.77 -25.89
CA ARG A 72 26.07 -5.61 -26.85
C ARG A 72 25.35 -6.93 -27.19
N PRO A 73 24.08 -6.91 -27.63
CA PRO A 73 23.33 -8.12 -27.96
C PRO A 73 23.97 -8.86 -29.13
N HIS A 74 23.88 -10.19 -29.18
CA HIS A 74 24.44 -10.98 -30.29
C HIS A 74 23.90 -10.53 -31.65
N HIS A 75 22.59 -10.28 -31.70
CA HIS A 75 21.86 -9.83 -32.87
C HIS A 75 21.10 -8.55 -32.56
N MET A 76 21.12 -7.60 -33.50
CA MET A 76 20.38 -6.36 -33.39
C MET A 76 19.90 -5.90 -34.76
N THR A 77 18.69 -5.37 -34.78
CA THR A 77 18.06 -4.78 -35.95
C THR A 77 17.76 -3.32 -35.65
N ILE A 78 18.18 -2.41 -36.53
CA ILE A 78 17.86 -0.98 -36.42
C ILE A 78 16.86 -0.63 -37.50
N VAL A 79 15.65 -0.30 -37.08
CA VAL A 79 14.58 0.17 -37.97
C VAL A 79 14.78 1.65 -38.23
N ARG A 80 14.81 2.02 -39.51
CA ARG A 80 14.95 3.40 -40.00
C ARG A 80 13.79 3.73 -40.94
N PRO A 81 13.54 5.03 -41.25
CA PRO A 81 12.37 5.43 -42.04
C PRO A 81 12.27 4.77 -43.42
N ASP A 82 13.39 4.43 -44.04
CA ASP A 82 13.48 3.89 -45.41
C ASP A 82 14.13 2.50 -45.49
N ARG A 83 14.65 1.98 -44.38
CA ARG A 83 15.43 0.74 -44.36
C ARG A 83 15.51 0.09 -42.99
N ILE A 84 15.96 -1.16 -42.99
CA ILE A 84 16.24 -1.98 -41.83
C ILE A 84 17.71 -2.38 -41.90
N ASP A 85 18.49 -2.00 -40.89
CA ASP A 85 19.90 -2.38 -40.77
C ASP A 85 20.03 -3.61 -39.86
N VAL A 86 20.70 -4.64 -40.35
CA VAL A 86 20.93 -5.93 -39.68
C VAL A 86 22.34 -5.94 -39.12
N VAL A 87 22.47 -6.09 -37.80
CA VAL A 87 23.73 -5.96 -37.06
C VAL A 87 24.01 -7.22 -36.27
N SER A 88 25.15 -7.86 -36.53
CA SER A 88 25.60 -9.07 -35.82
C SER A 88 26.93 -8.78 -35.13
N GLU A 89 27.02 -9.04 -33.82
CA GLU A 89 28.24 -8.80 -33.03
C GLU A 89 28.77 -7.36 -33.17
N GLY A 90 27.83 -6.42 -33.30
CA GLY A 90 28.09 -4.99 -33.50
C GLY A 90 28.66 -4.62 -34.87
N ARG A 91 28.61 -5.52 -35.86
CA ARG A 91 28.96 -5.26 -37.26
C ARG A 91 27.71 -5.20 -38.11
N LEU A 92 27.55 -4.14 -38.91
CA LEU A 92 26.48 -4.02 -39.90
C LEU A 92 26.74 -5.06 -41.02
N THR A 93 25.87 -6.06 -41.14
CA THR A 93 26.03 -7.19 -42.08
C THR A 93 25.17 -7.04 -43.32
N ARG A 94 23.97 -6.45 -43.18
CA ARG A 94 23.00 -6.30 -44.27
C ARG A 94 22.15 -5.05 -44.05
N THR A 95 21.74 -4.41 -45.14
CA THR A 95 20.72 -3.36 -45.14
C THR A 95 19.61 -3.76 -46.11
N VAL A 96 18.36 -3.73 -45.64
CA VAL A 96 17.16 -4.04 -46.42
C VAL A 96 16.34 -2.78 -46.55
N TRP A 97 16.03 -2.39 -47.78
CA TRP A 97 15.17 -1.23 -48.04
C TRP A 97 13.71 -1.63 -47.89
N HIS A 98 12.90 -0.75 -47.31
CA HIS A 98 11.45 -0.92 -47.21
C HIS A 98 10.73 0.30 -47.79
N GLY A 99 9.43 0.17 -48.04
CA GLY A 99 8.64 1.18 -48.76
C GLY A 99 8.40 2.49 -48.01
N GLY A 100 8.93 2.64 -46.79
CA GLY A 100 8.50 3.66 -45.84
C GLY A 100 7.19 3.29 -45.16
N GLY A 101 6.90 3.94 -44.04
CA GLY A 101 5.70 3.67 -43.24
C GLY A 101 5.95 2.71 -42.07
N PRO A 102 4.86 2.23 -41.43
CA PRO A 102 4.94 1.27 -40.34
C PRO A 102 5.57 -0.04 -40.78
N VAL A 103 6.45 -0.58 -39.95
CA VAL A 103 7.09 -1.88 -40.12
C VAL A 103 6.30 -2.91 -39.33
N THR A 104 5.88 -4.02 -39.95
CA THR A 104 5.23 -5.13 -39.25
C THR A 104 6.21 -6.27 -38.95
N ILE A 105 5.76 -7.29 -38.20
CA ILE A 105 6.55 -8.52 -38.03
C ILE A 105 6.81 -9.22 -39.37
N ASP A 106 5.86 -9.21 -40.31
CA ASP A 106 6.06 -9.78 -41.66
C ASP A 106 7.12 -9.02 -42.47
N ASP A 107 7.22 -7.69 -42.27
CA ASP A 107 8.31 -6.90 -42.86
C ASP A 107 9.67 -7.28 -42.26
N LEU A 108 9.72 -7.49 -40.94
CA LEU A 108 10.91 -7.96 -40.26
C LEU A 108 11.28 -9.39 -40.71
N GLU A 109 10.33 -10.30 -40.84
CA GLU A 109 10.58 -11.68 -41.28
C GLU A 109 11.22 -11.70 -42.69
N ARG A 110 10.74 -10.85 -43.61
CA ARG A 110 11.36 -10.70 -44.93
C ARG A 110 12.76 -10.09 -44.91
N ALA A 111 13.03 -9.24 -43.92
CA ALA A 111 14.29 -8.50 -43.82
C ALA A 111 15.39 -9.31 -43.09
N LEU A 112 15.00 -10.07 -42.08
CA LEU A 112 15.89 -10.77 -41.16
C LEU A 112 16.20 -12.19 -41.63
N PRO A 113 17.33 -12.78 -41.19
CA PRO A 113 17.58 -14.20 -41.37
C PRO A 113 16.55 -15.05 -40.59
N ASP A 114 16.16 -16.20 -41.13
CA ASP A 114 15.27 -17.16 -40.45
C ASP A 114 15.80 -17.59 -39.06
N SER A 115 17.13 -17.53 -38.85
CA SER A 115 17.73 -17.81 -37.54
C SER A 115 17.47 -16.74 -36.48
N TRP A 116 17.00 -15.54 -36.88
CA TRP A 116 16.74 -14.41 -35.99
C TRP A 116 15.26 -14.15 -35.79
N LEU A 117 14.44 -14.48 -36.77
CA LEU A 117 12.99 -14.33 -36.69
C LEU A 117 12.33 -15.48 -37.43
N THR A 118 11.46 -16.20 -36.73
CA THR A 118 10.58 -17.20 -37.33
C THR A 118 9.14 -16.90 -36.97
N VAL A 119 8.23 -16.96 -37.95
CA VAL A 119 6.80 -16.88 -37.69
C VAL A 119 6.16 -18.23 -38.00
N THR A 120 5.51 -18.83 -37.01
CA THR A 120 4.83 -20.13 -37.16
C THR A 120 3.53 -20.11 -36.38
N ASP A 121 2.42 -20.41 -37.07
CA ASP A 121 1.08 -20.50 -36.48
C ASP A 121 0.68 -19.28 -35.63
N GLY A 122 1.04 -18.08 -36.10
CA GLY A 122 0.77 -16.82 -35.42
C GLY A 122 1.67 -16.54 -34.21
N THR A 123 2.73 -17.32 -34.01
CA THR A 123 3.78 -17.05 -33.03
C THR A 123 5.05 -16.60 -33.74
N ALA A 124 5.53 -15.41 -33.41
CA ALA A 124 6.79 -14.87 -33.88
C ALA A 124 7.87 -15.06 -32.80
N VAL A 125 8.95 -15.79 -33.09
CA VAL A 125 10.11 -15.94 -32.20
C VAL A 125 11.23 -15.06 -32.69
N LEU A 126 11.60 -14.06 -31.90
CA LEU A 126 12.57 -13.03 -32.22
C LEU A 126 13.83 -13.17 -31.35
N ASP A 127 14.95 -13.47 -32.00
CA ASP A 127 16.31 -13.55 -31.46
C ASP A 127 17.18 -12.38 -31.95
N ALA A 128 16.63 -11.17 -31.87
CA ALA A 128 17.36 -9.94 -32.13
C ALA A 128 16.76 -8.77 -31.37
N ALA A 129 17.62 -7.94 -30.77
CA ALA A 129 17.17 -6.67 -30.22
C ALA A 129 16.70 -5.74 -31.34
N VAL A 130 15.56 -5.07 -31.18
CA VAL A 130 15.00 -4.16 -32.19
C VAL A 130 15.08 -2.73 -31.69
N VAL A 131 15.69 -1.86 -32.49
CA VAL A 131 15.88 -0.45 -32.14
C VAL A 131 15.22 0.43 -33.18
N LEU A 132 14.23 1.20 -32.74
CA LEU A 132 13.54 2.19 -33.53
C LEU A 132 14.19 3.56 -33.36
N VAL A 133 14.48 4.20 -34.49
CA VAL A 133 15.00 5.57 -34.52
C VAL A 133 13.84 6.56 -34.70
N ARG A 134 14.16 7.85 -34.82
CA ARG A 134 13.14 8.87 -35.06
C ARG A 134 12.28 8.58 -36.29
N THR A 135 10.98 8.85 -36.15
CA THR A 135 9.96 8.76 -37.21
C THR A 135 9.79 7.37 -37.82
N THR A 136 10.06 6.31 -37.05
CA THR A 136 9.75 4.93 -37.42
C THR A 136 8.67 4.37 -36.53
N ASP A 137 7.82 3.52 -37.08
CA ASP A 137 6.75 2.83 -36.36
C ASP A 137 6.95 1.31 -36.52
N LEU A 138 6.84 0.56 -35.43
CA LEU A 138 6.78 -0.90 -35.40
C LEU A 138 5.40 -1.32 -34.89
N GLN A 139 4.64 -2.00 -35.73
CA GLN A 139 3.33 -2.52 -35.41
C GLN A 139 3.41 -4.04 -35.21
N VAL A 140 2.82 -4.51 -34.11
CA VAL A 140 2.76 -5.93 -33.77
C VAL A 140 1.33 -6.27 -33.36
N GLY A 141 0.72 -7.18 -34.12
CA GLY A 141 -0.68 -7.56 -33.96
C GLY A 141 -1.65 -6.61 -34.67
N GLY A 142 -2.92 -6.67 -34.27
CA GLY A 142 -4.00 -5.86 -34.83
C GLY A 142 -4.77 -6.51 -35.99
N PRO A 143 -5.81 -5.84 -36.51
CA PRO A 143 -6.66 -6.39 -37.56
C PRO A 143 -5.89 -6.63 -38.86
N GLY A 144 -5.77 -7.90 -39.25
CA GLY A 144 -5.07 -8.30 -40.48
C GLY A 144 -3.63 -8.76 -40.28
N ASP A 145 -3.08 -8.61 -39.07
CA ASP A 145 -1.83 -9.27 -38.69
C ASP A 145 -2.11 -10.72 -38.26
N GLY A 146 -1.26 -11.66 -38.72
CA GLY A 146 -1.32 -13.06 -38.32
C GLY A 146 -0.72 -13.32 -36.93
N VAL A 147 0.11 -12.40 -36.42
CA VAL A 147 0.84 -12.56 -35.16
C VAL A 147 -0.08 -12.31 -33.96
N ARG A 148 -0.15 -13.32 -33.09
CA ARG A 148 -0.87 -13.30 -31.81
C ARG A 148 0.06 -13.39 -30.61
N THR A 149 1.25 -13.94 -30.82
CA THR A 149 2.28 -14.06 -29.79
C THR A 149 3.63 -13.63 -30.35
N LEU A 150 4.30 -12.70 -29.67
CA LEU A 150 5.69 -12.34 -29.91
C LEU A 150 6.54 -12.88 -28.74
N GLN A 151 7.44 -13.81 -29.05
CA GLN A 151 8.39 -14.38 -28.10
C GLN A 151 9.76 -13.74 -28.31
N LEU A 152 10.24 -13.03 -27.30
CA LEU A 152 11.56 -12.42 -27.26
C LEU A 152 12.55 -13.43 -26.66
N VAL A 153 13.55 -13.84 -27.44
CA VAL A 153 14.59 -14.74 -26.94
C VAL A 153 15.40 -14.05 -25.85
N GLY A 154 15.69 -14.79 -24.78
CA GLY A 154 16.59 -14.35 -23.73
C GLY A 154 17.40 -15.52 -23.18
N GLY A 155 18.18 -15.23 -22.14
CA GLY A 155 19.00 -16.26 -21.51
C GLY A 155 19.74 -15.79 -20.27
N ALA A 156 20.91 -16.37 -20.01
CA ALA A 156 21.67 -16.16 -18.78
C ALA A 156 22.32 -14.77 -18.72
N THR A 157 22.69 -14.21 -19.87
CA THR A 157 23.49 -12.98 -19.96
C THR A 157 22.76 -11.86 -20.70
N PRO A 158 23.00 -10.58 -20.38
CA PRO A 158 22.37 -9.46 -21.08
C PRO A 158 22.55 -9.48 -22.61
N GLN A 159 23.62 -10.10 -23.12
CA GLN A 159 23.89 -10.22 -24.56
C GLN A 159 22.91 -11.15 -25.29
N GLU A 160 22.24 -12.04 -24.55
CA GLU A 160 21.26 -13.00 -25.08
C GLU A 160 19.85 -12.40 -25.17
N ALA A 161 19.62 -11.18 -24.67
CA ALA A 161 18.29 -10.56 -24.60
C ALA A 161 17.86 -9.87 -25.91
N ALA A 162 16.77 -10.33 -26.52
CA ALA A 162 16.11 -9.71 -27.66
C ALA A 162 15.13 -8.61 -27.24
N SER A 163 15.66 -7.50 -26.73
CA SER A 163 14.86 -6.38 -26.22
C SER A 163 14.34 -5.43 -27.30
N LEU A 164 13.21 -4.78 -27.03
CA LEU A 164 12.60 -3.77 -27.92
C LEU A 164 12.89 -2.37 -27.39
N HIS A 165 13.39 -1.49 -28.26
CA HIS A 165 13.77 -0.14 -27.90
C HIS A 165 13.21 0.88 -28.89
N THR A 166 12.65 1.96 -28.37
CA THR A 166 12.33 3.15 -29.17
C THR A 166 12.93 4.41 -28.55
N GLY A 167 13.63 5.21 -29.37
CA GLY A 167 14.24 6.47 -28.95
C GLY A 167 13.96 7.58 -29.97
N GLY A 168 12.67 7.90 -30.13
CA GLY A 168 12.17 8.82 -31.16
C GLY A 168 11.16 8.20 -32.13
N GLY A 169 10.99 6.88 -32.11
CA GLY A 169 10.01 6.16 -32.92
C GLY A 169 8.82 5.72 -32.08
N GLU A 170 8.01 4.83 -32.63
CA GLU A 170 6.75 4.37 -32.06
C GLU A 170 6.68 2.84 -32.10
N ILE A 171 6.27 2.23 -30.99
CA ILE A 171 5.96 0.79 -30.95
C ILE A 171 4.48 0.67 -30.61
N THR A 172 3.74 -0.09 -31.41
CA THR A 172 2.30 -0.33 -31.22
C THR A 172 2.02 -1.82 -31.06
N PHE A 173 1.43 -2.20 -29.93
CA PHE A 173 0.90 -3.55 -29.67
C PHE A 173 -0.62 -3.54 -29.69
N THR A 174 -1.24 -4.42 -30.48
CA THR A 174 -2.70 -4.55 -30.52
C THR A 174 -3.13 -6.01 -30.47
N GLY A 175 -3.81 -6.43 -29.40
CA GLY A 175 -4.39 -7.77 -29.30
C GLY A 175 -3.35 -8.91 -29.28
N VAL A 176 -2.14 -8.64 -28.80
CA VAL A 176 -0.99 -9.57 -28.86
C VAL A 176 -0.49 -9.94 -27.46
N THR A 177 0.14 -11.10 -27.35
CA THR A 177 0.95 -11.47 -26.16
C THR A 177 2.43 -11.28 -26.48
N VAL A 178 3.14 -10.47 -25.69
CA VAL A 178 4.60 -10.33 -25.76
C VAL A 178 5.20 -11.03 -24.54
N THR A 179 6.06 -12.01 -24.75
CA THR A 179 6.67 -12.78 -23.66
C THR A 179 8.14 -13.09 -23.92
N SER A 180 8.89 -13.51 -22.90
CA SER A 180 10.23 -14.06 -23.10
C SER A 180 10.20 -15.55 -23.46
N LEU A 181 11.29 -16.02 -24.07
CA LEU A 181 11.57 -17.43 -24.38
C LEU A 181 13.05 -17.74 -24.11
N ASP A 182 13.30 -18.76 -23.30
CA ASP A 182 14.60 -19.40 -23.20
C ASP A 182 14.68 -20.55 -24.22
N PRO A 183 15.52 -20.45 -25.27
CA PRO A 183 15.60 -21.45 -26.32
C PRO A 183 16.16 -22.80 -25.82
N ALA A 184 16.88 -22.82 -24.70
CA ALA A 184 17.41 -24.06 -24.13
C ALA A 184 16.32 -24.91 -23.48
N THR A 185 15.27 -24.27 -22.94
CA THR A 185 14.20 -24.95 -22.20
C THR A 185 12.85 -24.92 -22.92
N GLY A 186 12.66 -24.02 -23.88
CA GLY A 186 11.37 -23.76 -24.53
C GLY A 186 10.34 -23.15 -23.58
N GLN A 187 10.78 -22.59 -22.44
CA GLN A 187 9.94 -21.98 -21.41
C GLN A 187 10.23 -20.47 -21.32
N PRO A 188 9.40 -19.68 -20.61
CA PRO A 188 9.75 -18.29 -20.32
C PRO A 188 11.09 -18.18 -19.58
N VAL A 189 11.83 -17.10 -19.85
CA VAL A 189 13.14 -16.87 -19.24
C VAL A 189 12.96 -16.70 -17.72
N PRO A 190 13.72 -17.44 -16.88
CA PRO A 190 13.58 -17.35 -15.44
C PRO A 190 13.78 -15.92 -14.93
N ALA A 191 12.99 -15.51 -13.93
CA ALA A 191 13.07 -14.14 -13.42
C ALA A 191 14.40 -13.79 -12.72
N THR A 192 15.23 -14.79 -12.41
CA THR A 192 16.58 -14.61 -11.86
C THR A 192 17.66 -14.43 -12.94
N ALA A 193 17.31 -14.53 -14.22
CA ALA A 193 18.28 -14.48 -15.31
C ALA A 193 18.62 -13.03 -15.68
N GLY A 194 19.90 -12.74 -15.92
CA GLY A 194 20.37 -11.40 -16.30
C GLY A 194 20.08 -11.04 -17.76
N GLY A 195 19.79 -12.04 -18.61
CA GLY A 195 19.48 -11.88 -20.04
C GLY A 195 17.98 -11.88 -20.37
N ARG A 196 17.15 -11.43 -19.43
CA ARG A 196 15.70 -11.38 -19.62
C ARG A 196 15.33 -10.16 -20.48
N PRO A 197 14.56 -10.31 -21.57
CA PRO A 197 14.22 -9.20 -22.45
C PRO A 197 13.36 -8.13 -21.78
N LEU A 198 13.34 -6.94 -22.37
CA LEU A 198 12.60 -5.77 -21.88
C LEU A 198 12.09 -4.91 -23.04
N ILE A 199 11.14 -4.02 -22.74
CA ILE A 199 10.59 -3.02 -23.68
C ILE A 199 10.87 -1.63 -23.13
N VAL A 200 11.57 -0.79 -23.92
CA VAL A 200 12.02 0.54 -23.46
C VAL A 200 11.62 1.63 -24.44
N ALA A 201 10.80 2.56 -23.97
CA ALA A 201 10.60 3.87 -24.56
C ALA A 201 11.58 4.87 -23.92
N SER A 202 12.57 5.31 -24.69
CA SER A 202 13.53 6.35 -24.32
C SER A 202 13.06 7.74 -24.75
N SER A 203 13.89 8.77 -24.57
CA SER A 203 13.57 10.15 -24.97
C SER A 203 13.01 10.26 -26.39
N GLY A 204 11.81 10.87 -26.50
CA GLY A 204 11.05 11.02 -27.72
C GLY A 204 10.41 9.75 -28.26
N GLY A 205 10.59 8.61 -27.59
CA GLY A 205 9.92 7.36 -27.91
C GLY A 205 8.46 7.36 -27.50
N HIS A 206 7.65 6.69 -28.30
CA HIS A 206 6.23 6.46 -28.06
C HIS A 206 5.93 4.96 -27.97
N LEU A 207 5.14 4.54 -26.99
CA LEU A 207 4.70 3.15 -26.85
C LEU A 207 3.19 3.10 -26.63
N GLU A 208 2.48 2.43 -27.53
CA GLU A 208 1.06 2.13 -27.40
C GLU A 208 0.84 0.62 -27.22
N ALA A 209 -0.01 0.24 -26.28
CA ALA A 209 -0.43 -1.14 -26.09
C ALA A 209 -1.92 -1.21 -25.78
N THR A 210 -2.67 -1.90 -26.65
CA THR A 210 -4.11 -2.10 -26.50
C THR A 210 -4.44 -3.58 -26.49
N ASP A 211 -5.26 -4.02 -25.52
CA ASP A 211 -5.71 -5.42 -25.41
C ASP A 211 -4.53 -6.42 -25.41
N THR A 212 -3.43 -6.05 -24.74
CA THR A 212 -2.13 -6.73 -24.84
C THR A 212 -1.76 -7.40 -23.52
N THR A 213 -1.10 -8.55 -23.59
CA THR A 213 -0.44 -9.16 -22.42
C THR A 213 1.07 -9.07 -22.59
N ILE A 214 1.77 -8.52 -21.61
CA ILE A 214 3.24 -8.43 -21.58
C ILE A 214 3.74 -9.22 -20.38
N SER A 215 4.41 -10.33 -20.63
CA SER A 215 4.79 -11.25 -19.54
C SER A 215 6.24 -11.66 -19.56
N ASP A 216 6.70 -12.03 -18.37
CA ASP A 216 7.98 -12.66 -18.17
C ASP A 216 9.19 -11.84 -18.67
N LEU A 217 9.17 -10.51 -18.50
CA LEU A 217 10.19 -9.55 -18.93
C LEU A 217 10.89 -8.85 -17.73
N GLY A 218 11.95 -8.11 -18.02
CA GLY A 218 12.71 -7.27 -17.06
C GLY A 218 13.80 -8.04 -16.32
N THR A 219 14.80 -7.35 -15.78
CA THR A 219 15.98 -7.96 -15.16
C THR A 219 15.91 -7.89 -13.62
N PRO A 220 16.46 -8.89 -12.90
CA PRO A 220 16.41 -8.89 -11.44
C PRO A 220 17.30 -7.81 -10.83
N ARG A 221 16.94 -7.37 -9.63
CA ARG A 221 17.84 -6.61 -8.74
C ARG A 221 19.11 -7.39 -8.44
N VAL A 222 20.27 -6.77 -8.66
CA VAL A 222 21.58 -7.33 -8.30
C VAL A 222 22.32 -6.37 -7.38
N GLY A 223 22.56 -6.79 -6.13
CA GLY A 223 23.26 -5.96 -5.16
C GLY A 223 22.46 -4.70 -4.79
N THR A 224 22.96 -3.53 -5.20
CA THR A 224 22.30 -2.23 -4.97
C THR A 224 21.55 -1.72 -6.20
N ASP A 225 21.66 -2.39 -7.34
CA ASP A 225 21.01 -1.99 -8.58
C ASP A 225 19.54 -2.41 -8.54
N SER A 226 18.65 -1.51 -8.96
CA SER A 226 17.18 -1.66 -8.86
C SER A 226 16.57 -2.70 -9.79
N GLY A 227 17.39 -3.35 -10.65
CA GLY A 227 16.90 -4.14 -11.77
C GLY A 227 16.23 -3.25 -12.83
N ASP A 228 15.86 -3.86 -13.96
CA ASP A 228 15.10 -3.22 -15.04
C ASP A 228 13.67 -3.75 -15.05
N ALA A 229 12.70 -2.87 -15.32
CA ALA A 229 11.31 -3.27 -15.45
C ALA A 229 11.05 -4.03 -16.76
N GLY A 230 9.94 -4.77 -16.82
CA GLY A 230 9.51 -5.40 -18.06
C GLY A 230 9.17 -4.38 -19.14
N VAL A 231 8.54 -3.27 -18.73
CA VAL A 231 8.22 -2.12 -19.59
C VAL A 231 8.69 -0.83 -18.92
N GLU A 232 9.42 -0.01 -19.66
CA GLU A 232 10.00 1.24 -19.18
C GLU A 232 9.69 2.42 -20.09
N PHE A 233 9.20 3.49 -19.47
CA PHE A 233 9.16 4.82 -20.07
C PHE A 233 10.21 5.69 -19.37
N HIS A 234 11.21 6.12 -20.11
CA HIS A 234 12.27 6.98 -19.60
C HIS A 234 11.97 8.46 -19.86
N THR A 235 12.98 9.29 -19.61
CA THR A 235 12.89 10.75 -19.68
C THR A 235 12.33 11.23 -21.02
N GLY A 236 11.18 11.90 -21.00
CA GLY A 236 10.53 12.44 -22.20
C GLY A 236 9.97 11.38 -23.15
N ALA A 237 9.77 10.14 -22.69
CA ALA A 237 8.95 9.15 -23.39
C ALA A 237 7.47 9.39 -23.10
N THR A 238 6.61 9.06 -24.07
CA THR A 238 5.14 9.22 -24.00
C THR A 238 4.45 7.93 -24.44
N GLY A 239 3.15 7.77 -24.24
CA GLY A 239 2.44 6.57 -24.71
C GLY A 239 1.13 6.27 -24.01
N SER A 240 0.53 5.13 -24.34
CA SER A 240 -0.70 4.66 -23.72
C SER A 240 -0.74 3.15 -23.53
N LEU A 241 -1.26 2.70 -22.39
CA LEU A 241 -1.54 1.30 -22.10
C LEU A 241 -3.03 1.17 -21.78
N THR A 242 -3.78 0.49 -22.64
CA THR A 242 -5.23 0.34 -22.54
C THR A 242 -5.62 -1.14 -22.50
N ARG A 243 -6.29 -1.57 -21.43
CA ARG A 243 -6.68 -2.99 -21.22
C ARG A 243 -5.47 -3.92 -21.36
N THR A 244 -4.35 -3.51 -20.76
CA THR A 244 -3.07 -4.21 -20.85
C THR A 244 -2.79 -4.96 -19.55
N THR A 245 -2.33 -6.21 -19.67
CA THR A 245 -1.90 -7.04 -18.53
C THR A 245 -0.38 -7.16 -18.53
N LEU A 246 0.26 -6.82 -17.42
CA LEU A 246 1.68 -7.04 -17.16
C LEU A 246 1.83 -8.17 -16.13
N LEU A 247 2.49 -9.27 -16.49
CA LEU A 247 2.45 -10.52 -15.73
C LEU A 247 3.84 -11.10 -15.48
N ARG A 248 4.18 -11.39 -14.22
CA ARG A 248 5.46 -12.04 -13.84
C ARG A 248 6.73 -11.32 -14.31
N ASN A 249 6.64 -10.01 -14.51
CA ASN A 249 7.83 -9.19 -14.83
C ASN A 249 8.69 -8.97 -13.58
N SER A 250 9.94 -8.53 -13.73
CA SER A 250 10.78 -8.21 -12.57
C SER A 250 10.18 -7.04 -11.77
N VAL A 251 10.13 -5.85 -12.38
CA VAL A 251 9.15 -4.80 -12.07
C VAL A 251 8.13 -4.79 -13.20
N GLY A 252 6.84 -4.62 -12.88
CA GLY A 252 5.77 -4.63 -13.89
C GLY A 252 5.95 -3.53 -14.93
N LEU A 253 5.79 -2.28 -14.49
CA LEU A 253 5.88 -1.07 -15.30
C LEU A 253 6.63 0.02 -14.55
N GLN A 254 7.55 0.72 -15.23
CA GLN A 254 8.23 1.88 -14.68
C GLN A 254 8.06 3.12 -15.56
N LEU A 255 7.59 4.20 -14.94
CA LEU A 255 7.50 5.54 -15.54
C LEU A 255 8.55 6.45 -14.89
N ALA A 256 9.71 6.59 -15.54
CA ALA A 256 10.88 7.29 -15.03
C ALA A 256 11.11 8.63 -15.78
N ARG A 257 10.55 9.72 -15.23
CA ARG A 257 10.54 11.06 -15.84
C ARG A 257 9.90 11.08 -17.24
N SER A 258 8.96 10.17 -17.48
CA SER A 258 8.13 10.16 -18.68
C SER A 258 7.09 11.29 -18.63
N GLU A 259 6.49 11.57 -19.79
CA GLU A 259 5.54 12.67 -19.96
C GLU A 259 4.23 12.13 -20.54
N ASP A 260 3.09 12.60 -20.03
CA ASP A 260 1.75 12.40 -20.60
C ASP A 260 1.39 10.93 -20.91
N VAL A 261 1.84 9.98 -20.08
CA VAL A 261 1.51 8.56 -20.26
C VAL A 261 0.09 8.28 -19.78
N ALA A 262 -0.73 7.62 -20.61
CA ALA A 262 -2.09 7.24 -20.25
C ALA A 262 -2.17 5.76 -19.86
N LEU A 263 -2.60 5.48 -18.62
CA LEU A 263 -2.83 4.12 -18.12
C LEU A 263 -4.33 3.90 -17.91
N GLN A 264 -4.94 3.05 -18.73
CA GLN A 264 -6.36 2.72 -18.67
C GLN A 264 -6.58 1.21 -18.56
N ASP A 265 -7.26 0.77 -17.51
CA ASP A 265 -7.61 -0.63 -17.26
C ASP A 265 -6.37 -1.55 -17.29
N VAL A 266 -5.26 -1.06 -16.72
CA VAL A 266 -3.98 -1.79 -16.68
C VAL A 266 -3.93 -2.70 -15.47
N THR A 267 -3.69 -3.99 -15.68
CA THR A 267 -3.48 -4.96 -14.60
C THR A 267 -2.02 -5.36 -14.53
N ILE A 268 -1.37 -5.13 -13.40
CA ILE A 268 -0.02 -5.61 -13.10
C ILE A 268 -0.12 -6.68 -12.02
N GLN A 269 0.41 -7.87 -12.30
CA GLN A 269 0.31 -8.97 -11.36
C GLN A 269 1.52 -9.89 -11.33
N GLU A 270 1.78 -10.43 -10.14
CA GLU A 270 2.84 -11.41 -9.86
C GLU A 270 4.24 -10.91 -10.26
N SER A 271 4.47 -9.59 -10.28
CA SER A 271 5.81 -9.06 -10.46
C SER A 271 6.72 -9.50 -9.30
N VAL A 272 7.98 -9.76 -9.61
CA VAL A 272 8.95 -10.22 -8.60
C VAL A 272 9.21 -9.16 -7.54
N ASP A 273 9.31 -7.91 -7.95
CA ASP A 273 9.49 -6.74 -7.09
C ASP A 273 8.18 -5.91 -7.06
N ASP A 274 8.26 -4.62 -7.38
CA ASP A 274 7.12 -3.71 -7.42
C ASP A 274 6.27 -3.92 -8.68
N GLY A 275 4.95 -3.72 -8.55
CA GLY A 275 4.04 -3.75 -9.69
C GLY A 275 4.23 -2.53 -10.60
N LEU A 276 3.86 -1.36 -10.11
CA LEU A 276 3.97 -0.08 -10.82
C LEU A 276 4.93 0.86 -10.09
N VAL A 277 5.95 1.36 -10.79
CA VAL A 277 6.86 2.39 -10.29
C VAL A 277 6.61 3.70 -11.03
N LEU A 278 6.22 4.73 -10.29
CA LEU A 278 6.05 6.09 -10.77
C LEU A 278 7.18 6.96 -10.21
N ALA A 279 8.18 7.25 -11.05
CA ALA A 279 9.45 7.85 -10.68
C ALA A 279 9.66 9.20 -11.39
N GLY A 280 9.10 10.27 -10.82
CA GLY A 280 9.22 11.64 -11.36
C GLY A 280 8.54 11.88 -12.71
N ASP A 281 7.58 11.05 -13.07
CA ASP A 281 6.74 11.20 -14.26
C ASP A 281 5.76 12.38 -14.13
N THR A 282 5.50 13.06 -15.24
CA THR A 282 4.62 14.24 -15.34
C THR A 282 3.46 13.98 -16.28
N GLY A 283 2.30 14.59 -16.02
CA GLY A 283 1.12 14.48 -16.90
C GLY A 283 0.47 13.09 -16.97
N THR A 284 1.05 12.07 -16.34
CA THR A 284 0.49 10.71 -16.33
C THR A 284 -0.94 10.68 -15.81
N THR A 285 -1.81 10.00 -16.56
CA THR A 285 -3.21 9.76 -16.18
C THR A 285 -3.43 8.29 -15.89
N MET A 286 -4.23 7.99 -14.87
CA MET A 286 -4.48 6.63 -14.40
C MET A 286 -5.98 6.42 -14.16
N SER A 287 -6.52 5.35 -14.74
CA SER A 287 -7.89 4.89 -14.50
C SER A 287 -7.95 3.38 -14.55
N GLY A 288 -8.52 2.75 -13.51
CA GLY A 288 -8.70 1.29 -13.47
C GLY A 288 -7.39 0.51 -13.35
N VAL A 289 -6.35 1.08 -12.73
CA VAL A 289 -5.07 0.39 -12.52
C VAL A 289 -5.22 -0.64 -11.39
N ARG A 290 -4.81 -1.88 -11.63
CA ARG A 290 -4.85 -2.97 -10.65
C ARG A 290 -3.45 -3.53 -10.40
N ALA A 291 -3.00 -3.61 -9.15
CA ALA A 291 -1.71 -4.20 -8.79
C ALA A 291 -1.88 -5.37 -7.80
N ILE A 292 -1.63 -6.60 -8.27
CA ILE A 292 -2.06 -7.82 -7.57
C ILE A 292 -0.89 -8.77 -7.32
N GLY A 293 -0.68 -9.19 -6.07
CA GLY A 293 0.23 -10.29 -5.77
C GLY A 293 1.70 -10.03 -6.11
N ASN A 294 2.14 -8.77 -6.11
CA ASN A 294 3.53 -8.42 -6.41
C ASN A 294 4.44 -8.64 -5.20
N GLY A 295 5.71 -8.96 -5.44
CA GLY A 295 6.67 -9.38 -4.41
C GLY A 295 7.18 -8.24 -3.51
N ASP A 296 6.98 -6.98 -3.90
CA ASP A 296 7.13 -5.81 -3.05
C ASP A 296 5.82 -4.99 -2.99
N ASN A 297 5.82 -3.73 -3.44
CA ASN A 297 4.64 -2.86 -3.37
C ASN A 297 3.76 -3.06 -4.61
N GLY A 298 2.46 -2.85 -4.47
CA GLY A 298 1.57 -2.77 -5.63
C GLY A 298 1.95 -1.56 -6.50
N VAL A 299 2.02 -0.39 -5.87
CA VAL A 299 2.44 0.87 -6.50
C VAL A 299 3.48 1.59 -5.64
N LEU A 300 4.60 1.99 -6.25
CA LEU A 300 5.64 2.81 -5.65
C LEU A 300 5.68 4.19 -6.33
N VAL A 301 5.49 5.25 -5.54
CA VAL A 301 5.65 6.65 -5.97
C VAL A 301 6.94 7.19 -5.37
N THR A 302 7.87 7.60 -6.23
CA THR A 302 9.24 7.97 -5.84
C THR A 302 9.85 8.96 -6.84
N GLY A 303 11.12 9.30 -6.66
CA GLY A 303 11.86 10.22 -7.53
C GLY A 303 11.47 11.67 -7.31
N ASP A 304 11.66 12.50 -8.33
CA ASP A 304 11.30 13.92 -8.29
C ASP A 304 9.80 14.09 -8.05
N SER A 305 9.42 15.06 -7.21
CA SER A 305 8.00 15.32 -6.95
C SER A 305 7.35 16.03 -8.13
N THR A 306 6.11 15.64 -8.44
CA THR A 306 5.34 16.21 -9.55
C THR A 306 3.89 16.49 -9.12
N ASP A 307 3.20 17.37 -9.86
CA ASP A 307 1.84 17.81 -9.51
C ASP A 307 0.73 16.83 -9.92
N ARG A 308 1.07 15.70 -10.53
CA ARG A 308 0.07 14.74 -11.02
C ARG A 308 -0.64 14.05 -9.83
N PRO A 309 -1.94 13.77 -9.95
CA PRO A 309 -2.64 12.95 -8.97
C PRO A 309 -2.18 11.48 -9.05
N VAL A 310 -2.14 10.82 -7.90
CA VAL A 310 -2.02 9.36 -7.77
C VAL A 310 -3.43 8.83 -7.49
N SER A 311 -4.10 8.28 -8.51
CA SER A 311 -5.51 7.95 -8.41
C SER A 311 -5.97 6.76 -9.23
N GLY A 312 -7.16 6.22 -8.90
CA GLY A 312 -7.81 5.17 -9.67
C GLY A 312 -7.08 3.82 -9.59
N ILE A 313 -6.52 3.53 -8.41
CA ILE A 313 -5.68 2.36 -8.16
C ILE A 313 -6.40 1.40 -7.22
N ALA A 314 -6.40 0.12 -7.58
CA ALA A 314 -6.79 -0.98 -6.72
C ALA A 314 -5.59 -1.91 -6.49
N THR A 315 -5.28 -2.25 -5.25
CA THR A 315 -4.20 -3.19 -4.92
C THR A 315 -4.70 -4.35 -4.09
N SER A 316 -4.11 -5.54 -4.29
CA SER A 316 -4.43 -6.68 -3.43
C SER A 316 -3.30 -7.69 -3.30
N GLY A 317 -3.08 -8.18 -2.08
CA GLY A 317 -2.19 -9.32 -1.82
C GLY A 317 -0.72 -9.07 -2.14
N ASN A 318 -0.26 -7.81 -2.17
CA ASN A 318 1.16 -7.50 -2.38
C ASN A 318 1.95 -7.76 -1.10
N ALA A 319 3.20 -8.20 -1.22
CA ALA A 319 4.01 -8.63 -0.07
C ALA A 319 4.56 -7.46 0.78
N ALA A 320 4.53 -6.24 0.27
CA ALA A 320 4.78 -5.01 1.03
C ALA A 320 3.50 -4.17 1.15
N PHE A 321 3.50 -2.93 0.67
CA PHE A 321 2.33 -2.06 0.76
C PHE A 321 1.53 -2.09 -0.54
N GLY A 322 0.21 -1.85 -0.44
CA GLY A 322 -0.60 -1.57 -1.62
C GLY A 322 -0.05 -0.37 -2.37
N VAL A 323 0.04 0.77 -1.70
CA VAL A 323 0.67 1.99 -2.22
C VAL A 323 1.76 2.50 -1.27
N ALA A 324 2.92 2.82 -1.80
CA ALA A 324 4.00 3.47 -1.08
C ALA A 324 4.38 4.80 -1.73
N VAL A 325 4.28 5.90 -0.98
CA VAL A 325 4.72 7.24 -1.38
C VAL A 325 5.99 7.57 -0.61
N VAL A 326 7.10 7.77 -1.32
CA VAL A 326 8.43 7.90 -0.74
C VAL A 326 9.14 9.13 -1.27
N GLY A 327 9.58 10.00 -0.36
CA GLY A 327 10.39 11.16 -0.74
C GLY A 327 9.64 12.20 -1.56
N GLN A 328 8.33 12.32 -1.40
CA GLN A 328 7.50 13.19 -2.24
C GLN A 328 7.04 14.45 -1.52
N THR A 329 6.85 15.55 -2.26
CA THR A 329 6.33 16.82 -1.77
C THR A 329 5.08 17.23 -2.55
N GLY A 330 4.00 17.62 -1.87
CA GLY A 330 2.79 18.16 -2.50
C GLY A 330 1.90 17.13 -3.21
N THR A 331 2.19 15.83 -3.05
CA THR A 331 1.47 14.75 -3.74
C THR A 331 0.02 14.65 -3.29
N ARG A 332 -0.87 14.41 -4.26
CA ARG A 332 -2.29 14.13 -4.01
C ARG A 332 -2.58 12.67 -4.33
N VAL A 333 -3.06 11.93 -3.34
CA VAL A 333 -3.51 10.54 -3.48
C VAL A 333 -5.03 10.52 -3.34
N SER A 334 -5.75 9.90 -4.28
CA SER A 334 -7.22 9.88 -4.26
C SER A 334 -7.84 8.66 -4.93
N GLY A 335 -8.98 8.17 -4.45
CA GLY A 335 -9.70 7.07 -5.09
C GLY A 335 -8.85 5.80 -5.18
N VAL A 336 -8.30 5.38 -4.03
CA VAL A 336 -7.42 4.22 -3.92
C VAL A 336 -8.08 3.19 -3.02
N THR A 337 -8.14 1.94 -3.48
CA THR A 337 -8.62 0.79 -2.71
C THR A 337 -7.50 -0.23 -2.54
N THR A 338 -7.30 -0.71 -1.32
CA THR A 338 -6.25 -1.69 -1.01
C THR A 338 -6.83 -2.84 -0.20
N GLU A 339 -6.44 -4.08 -0.51
CA GLU A 339 -6.95 -5.27 0.19
C GLU A 339 -5.85 -6.30 0.50
N SER A 340 -5.74 -6.69 1.78
CA SER A 340 -4.87 -7.81 2.20
C SER A 340 -3.40 -7.70 1.75
N ASP A 341 -2.84 -6.49 1.64
CA ASP A 341 -1.40 -6.30 1.41
C ASP A 341 -0.64 -6.55 2.73
N GLU A 342 0.47 -7.30 2.67
CA GLU A 342 1.07 -7.84 3.88
C GLU A 342 1.66 -6.75 4.79
N GLY A 343 2.26 -5.71 4.21
CA GLY A 343 2.83 -4.55 4.91
C GLY A 343 1.76 -3.56 5.36
N GLY A 344 0.77 -3.31 4.51
CA GLY A 344 -0.34 -2.39 4.77
C GLY A 344 -0.91 -1.74 3.51
N GLY A 345 -1.97 -0.95 3.66
CA GLY A 345 -2.63 -0.30 2.53
C GLY A 345 -1.79 0.85 1.97
N LEU A 346 -1.46 1.84 2.79
CA LEU A 346 -0.70 3.03 2.40
C LEU A 346 0.51 3.26 3.30
N ARG A 347 1.67 3.47 2.68
CA ARG A 347 2.89 3.97 3.34
C ARG A 347 3.24 5.38 2.87
N LEU A 348 3.42 6.30 3.80
CA LEU A 348 3.99 7.64 3.57
C LEU A 348 5.33 7.74 4.28
N SER A 349 6.41 7.92 3.53
CA SER A 349 7.78 7.93 4.06
C SER A 349 8.58 9.09 3.51
N ARG A 350 9.30 9.84 4.36
CA ARG A 350 10.11 11.01 3.95
C ARG A 350 9.35 11.99 3.05
N SER A 351 8.04 12.14 3.26
CA SER A 351 7.18 12.91 2.36
C SER A 351 6.60 14.13 3.06
N SER A 352 6.42 15.23 2.34
CA SER A 352 5.88 16.49 2.86
C SER A 352 4.63 16.94 2.11
N ASP A 353 3.70 17.59 2.81
CA ASP A 353 2.54 18.24 2.20
C ASP A 353 1.68 17.29 1.33
N VAL A 354 1.56 16.04 1.78
CA VAL A 354 0.79 15.00 1.07
C VAL A 354 -0.65 15.05 1.52
N THR A 355 -1.57 15.12 0.55
CA THR A 355 -3.02 15.02 0.80
C THR A 355 -3.54 13.68 0.29
N VAL A 356 -4.22 12.93 1.15
CA VAL A 356 -4.87 11.66 0.83
C VAL A 356 -6.38 11.82 1.02
N THR A 357 -7.14 11.47 -0.02
CA THR A 357 -8.61 11.52 -0.02
C THR A 357 -9.20 10.22 -0.54
N ASP A 358 -10.43 9.88 -0.14
CA ASP A 358 -11.17 8.71 -0.69
C ASP A 358 -10.30 7.43 -0.77
N PHE A 359 -9.72 7.07 0.38
CA PHE A 359 -8.85 5.91 0.52
C PHE A 359 -9.55 4.83 1.32
N HIS A 360 -9.61 3.62 0.76
CA HIS A 360 -10.23 2.45 1.38
C HIS A 360 -9.21 1.34 1.57
N ALA A 361 -9.08 0.83 2.80
CA ALA A 361 -8.19 -0.27 3.15
C ALA A 361 -8.94 -1.38 3.89
N THR A 362 -8.91 -2.60 3.35
CA THR A 362 -9.54 -3.76 3.95
C THR A 362 -8.52 -4.83 4.30
N GLU A 363 -8.59 -5.36 5.52
CA GLU A 363 -7.73 -6.45 6.03
C GLU A 363 -6.23 -6.20 5.87
N GLN A 364 -5.84 -4.94 5.96
CA GLN A 364 -4.45 -4.51 5.90
C GLN A 364 -3.75 -4.71 7.25
N ARG A 365 -2.48 -5.14 7.27
CA ARG A 365 -1.73 -5.17 8.54
C ARG A 365 -1.73 -3.79 9.20
N MET A 366 -1.49 -2.74 8.41
CA MET A 366 -1.65 -1.34 8.77
C MET A 366 -2.46 -0.66 7.66
N GLY A 367 -3.58 -0.02 7.98
CA GLY A 367 -4.37 0.71 6.97
C GLY A 367 -3.56 1.85 6.35
N VAL A 368 -3.10 2.77 7.20
CA VAL A 368 -2.19 3.86 6.84
C VAL A 368 -1.00 3.90 7.79
N PHE A 369 0.21 4.02 7.24
CA PHE A 369 1.47 4.09 7.98
C PHE A 369 2.30 5.30 7.56
N THR A 370 2.55 6.23 8.48
CA THR A 370 3.38 7.42 8.22
C THR A 370 4.66 7.39 9.06
N HIS A 371 5.81 7.57 8.42
CA HIS A 371 7.09 7.50 9.12
C HIS A 371 8.24 8.24 8.41
N VAL A 372 9.42 8.18 9.05
CA VAL A 372 10.72 8.72 8.60
C VAL A 372 10.61 10.17 8.12
N GLY A 373 10.40 11.11 9.04
CA GLY A 373 10.50 12.55 8.73
C GLY A 373 9.38 13.07 7.82
N SER A 374 8.21 12.43 7.82
CA SER A 374 7.07 12.90 7.04
C SER A 374 6.39 14.09 7.73
N THR A 375 5.94 15.09 6.97
CA THR A 375 5.40 16.34 7.53
C THR A 375 4.20 16.87 6.74
N GLY A 376 3.29 17.60 7.39
CA GLY A 376 2.18 18.27 6.69
C GLY A 376 1.24 17.29 5.98
N ILE A 377 0.96 16.16 6.61
CA ILE A 377 0.14 15.09 6.00
C ILE A 377 -1.33 15.34 6.32
N VAL A 378 -2.18 15.38 5.29
CA VAL A 378 -3.63 15.48 5.44
C VAL A 378 -4.29 14.20 4.97
N LEU A 379 -5.04 13.56 5.86
CA LEU A 379 -5.82 12.36 5.62
C LEU A 379 -7.31 12.72 5.74
N ASP A 380 -8.06 12.71 4.65
CA ASP A 380 -9.45 13.19 4.62
C ASP A 380 -10.38 12.14 4.00
N GLY A 381 -11.35 11.63 4.76
CA GLY A 381 -12.22 10.56 4.26
C GLY A 381 -11.52 9.21 4.13
N ILE A 382 -10.61 8.88 5.06
CA ILE A 382 -9.93 7.57 5.10
C ILE A 382 -10.85 6.53 5.74
N HIS A 383 -10.98 5.37 5.11
CA HIS A 383 -11.77 4.26 5.61
C HIS A 383 -10.88 3.03 5.71
N THR A 384 -10.69 2.51 6.93
CA THR A 384 -9.97 1.25 7.13
C THR A 384 -10.84 0.27 7.90
N THR A 385 -10.91 -0.98 7.44
CA THR A 385 -11.68 -2.05 8.09
C THR A 385 -10.83 -3.30 8.30
N GLY A 386 -10.88 -3.84 9.51
CA GLY A 386 -10.16 -5.06 9.88
C GLY A 386 -8.67 -4.82 10.11
N GLY A 387 -7.85 -5.85 9.90
CA GLY A 387 -6.40 -5.69 10.01
C GLY A 387 -5.87 -5.57 11.44
N SER A 388 -4.60 -5.20 11.60
CA SER A 388 -3.99 -5.06 12.94
C SER A 388 -4.11 -3.64 13.49
N ARG A 389 -3.88 -2.62 12.66
CA ARG A 389 -4.01 -1.20 13.03
C ARG A 389 -4.61 -0.39 11.90
N GLY A 390 -5.49 0.57 12.21
CA GLY A 390 -6.10 1.47 11.23
C GLY A 390 -5.11 2.53 10.74
N LEU A 391 -4.75 3.45 11.65
CA LEU A 391 -3.75 4.51 11.41
C LEU A 391 -2.54 4.32 12.34
N VAL A 392 -1.33 4.46 11.79
CA VAL A 392 -0.09 4.44 12.56
C VAL A 392 0.78 5.63 12.16
N VAL A 393 1.04 6.50 13.13
CA VAL A 393 1.88 7.69 13.00
C VAL A 393 3.15 7.48 13.81
N GLU A 394 4.30 7.28 13.17
CA GLU A 394 5.56 7.13 13.91
C GLU A 394 6.10 8.46 14.43
N LYS A 395 7.00 8.37 15.42
CA LYS A 395 7.61 9.50 16.15
C LYS A 395 8.33 10.55 15.32
N SER A 396 8.73 10.18 14.12
CA SER A 396 9.40 11.10 13.20
C SER A 396 8.43 11.84 12.28
N THR A 397 7.12 11.62 12.44
CA THR A 397 6.08 12.36 11.71
C THR A 397 5.67 13.60 12.51
N THR A 398 5.52 14.73 11.83
CA THR A 398 5.07 15.99 12.41
C THR A 398 3.93 16.60 11.59
N GLY A 399 2.96 17.26 12.21
CA GLY A 399 1.93 18.01 11.49
C GLY A 399 1.04 17.12 10.64
N LEU A 400 0.49 16.06 11.25
CA LEU A 400 -0.47 15.17 10.60
C LEU A 400 -1.89 15.52 11.04
N GLU A 401 -2.79 15.75 10.09
CA GLU A 401 -4.22 15.90 10.32
C GLU A 401 -4.96 14.71 9.69
N ALA A 402 -5.73 13.98 10.48
CA ALA A 402 -6.73 13.05 9.96
C ALA A 402 -8.13 13.56 10.28
N ARG A 403 -8.98 13.63 9.27
CA ARG A 403 -10.34 14.16 9.41
C ARG A 403 -11.37 13.36 8.63
N ASN A 404 -12.62 13.41 9.08
CA ASN A 404 -13.75 12.75 8.45
C ASN A 404 -13.48 11.27 8.13
N SER A 405 -12.73 10.59 9.02
CA SER A 405 -12.15 9.27 8.74
C SER A 405 -12.70 8.21 9.69
N THR A 406 -12.73 6.96 9.22
CA THR A 406 -13.25 5.80 9.97
C THR A 406 -12.19 4.70 10.06
N PHE A 407 -11.92 4.23 11.28
CA PHE A 407 -11.02 3.11 11.57
C PHE A 407 -11.79 2.02 12.33
N ALA A 408 -12.24 0.97 11.64
CA ALA A 408 -13.13 -0.04 12.19
C ALA A 408 -12.46 -1.42 12.31
N SER A 409 -12.78 -2.14 13.39
CA SER A 409 -12.42 -3.54 13.61
C SER A 409 -10.92 -3.85 13.60
N ALA A 410 -10.08 -2.86 13.96
CA ALA A 410 -8.64 -3.06 14.06
C ALA A 410 -8.30 -3.94 15.27
N ARG A 411 -7.56 -5.04 15.07
CA ARG A 411 -7.27 -6.00 16.16
C ARG A 411 -6.47 -5.42 17.33
N VAL A 412 -5.72 -4.33 17.13
CA VAL A 412 -4.85 -3.73 18.15
C VAL A 412 -5.23 -2.28 18.45
N ASP A 413 -5.02 -1.37 17.52
CA ASP A 413 -5.28 0.05 17.72
C ASP A 413 -6.03 0.60 16.50
N GLY A 414 -7.12 1.35 16.73
CA GLY A 414 -7.77 2.09 15.65
C GLY A 414 -6.82 3.15 15.11
N ALA A 415 -6.26 3.97 16.00
CA ALA A 415 -5.17 4.89 15.69
C ALA A 415 -4.06 4.83 16.75
N ALA A 416 -2.80 4.65 16.30
CA ALA A 416 -1.60 4.72 17.13
C ALA A 416 -0.77 5.96 16.77
N LEU A 417 -0.67 6.91 17.70
CA LEU A 417 -0.15 8.26 17.48
C LEU A 417 1.16 8.46 18.23
N GLY A 418 2.29 8.31 17.54
CA GLY A 418 3.62 8.55 18.08
C GLY A 418 4.27 9.87 17.66
N GLY A 419 3.72 10.55 16.65
CA GLY A 419 4.26 11.79 16.08
C GLY A 419 4.05 13.03 16.94
N LYS A 420 4.34 14.20 16.35
CA LYS A 420 4.14 15.53 16.94
C LYS A 420 3.13 16.33 16.14
N ASP A 421 2.43 17.27 16.78
CA ASP A 421 1.44 18.11 16.11
C ASP A 421 0.42 17.26 15.32
N VAL A 422 -0.20 16.29 16.01
CA VAL A 422 -1.12 15.32 15.38
C VAL A 422 -2.55 15.66 15.76
N THR A 423 -3.40 15.87 14.75
CA THR A 423 -4.82 16.18 14.94
C THR A 423 -5.70 15.07 14.37
N LEU A 424 -6.63 14.56 15.19
CA LEU A 424 -7.77 13.76 14.72
C LEU A 424 -9.04 14.60 14.86
N ARG A 425 -9.75 14.88 13.76
CA ARG A 425 -10.97 15.71 13.76
C ARG A 425 -12.15 15.00 13.11
N ASN A 426 -13.28 14.85 13.81
CA ASN A 426 -14.45 14.12 13.26
C ASN A 426 -14.04 12.71 12.77
N VAL A 427 -13.37 11.97 13.65
CA VAL A 427 -12.87 10.62 13.39
C VAL A 427 -13.74 9.63 14.14
N GLN A 428 -14.04 8.50 13.49
CA GLN A 428 -14.77 7.39 14.09
C GLN A 428 -13.83 6.20 14.24
N VAL A 429 -13.82 5.59 15.41
CA VAL A 429 -13.11 4.35 15.68
C VAL A 429 -14.07 3.35 16.27
N SER A 430 -14.14 2.14 15.71
CA SER A 430 -15.01 1.09 16.25
C SER A 430 -14.30 -0.25 16.41
N ASP A 431 -14.70 -1.00 17.44
CA ASP A 431 -14.31 -2.40 17.67
C ASP A 431 -12.80 -2.65 17.66
N ALA A 432 -12.02 -1.66 18.13
CA ALA A 432 -10.59 -1.79 18.29
C ALA A 432 -10.21 -2.12 19.73
N ARG A 433 -9.14 -2.89 19.95
CA ARG A 433 -8.69 -3.16 21.33
C ARG A 433 -8.38 -1.85 22.07
N SER A 434 -7.66 -0.93 21.44
CA SER A 434 -7.61 0.47 21.88
C SER A 434 -8.18 1.33 20.75
N GLY A 435 -9.14 2.20 21.04
CA GLY A 435 -9.66 3.13 20.04
C GLY A 435 -8.54 4.03 19.52
N VAL A 436 -8.00 4.89 20.40
CA VAL A 436 -6.84 5.72 20.12
C VAL A 436 -5.77 5.51 21.17
N ARG A 437 -4.52 5.29 20.72
CA ARG A 437 -3.34 5.17 21.57
C ARG A 437 -2.35 6.28 21.24
N VAL A 438 -2.11 7.18 22.18
CA VAL A 438 -1.04 8.18 22.09
C VAL A 438 0.22 7.60 22.70
N GLU A 439 1.25 7.40 21.87
CA GLU A 439 2.46 6.67 22.20
C GLU A 439 3.51 7.54 22.89
N ARG A 440 4.42 6.89 23.64
CA ARG A 440 5.48 7.58 24.39
C ARG A 440 6.31 8.50 23.49
N GLY A 441 6.41 9.78 23.88
CA GLY A 441 7.18 10.80 23.19
C GLY A 441 6.40 11.57 22.11
N ALA A 442 5.11 11.27 21.93
CA ALA A 442 4.22 12.13 21.16
C ALA A 442 3.98 13.45 21.90
N SER A 443 3.84 14.54 21.15
CA SER A 443 3.51 15.85 21.70
C SER A 443 2.47 16.57 20.85
N ASP A 444 1.71 17.47 21.49
CA ASP A 444 0.79 18.39 20.79
C ASP A 444 -0.26 17.61 19.98
N VAL A 445 -0.94 16.70 20.68
CA VAL A 445 -1.95 15.82 20.08
C VAL A 445 -3.35 16.36 20.38
N GLU A 446 -4.10 16.69 19.35
CA GLU A 446 -5.50 17.14 19.44
C GLU A 446 -6.44 16.04 18.96
N LEU A 447 -7.37 15.63 19.82
CA LEU A 447 -8.47 14.72 19.50
C LEU A 447 -9.78 15.50 19.59
N ALA A 448 -10.31 15.93 18.45
CA ALA A 448 -11.49 16.77 18.35
C ALA A 448 -12.65 16.00 17.69
N ASP A 449 -13.83 16.01 18.31
CA ASP A 449 -15.04 15.37 17.78
C ASP A 449 -14.81 13.88 17.43
N LEU A 450 -14.02 13.19 18.28
CA LEU A 450 -13.68 11.78 18.13
C LEU A 450 -14.82 10.93 18.69
N THR A 451 -15.28 9.95 17.92
CA THR A 451 -16.23 8.92 18.39
C THR A 451 -15.53 7.57 18.49
N VAL A 452 -15.58 6.93 19.66
CA VAL A 452 -15.08 5.58 19.89
C VAL A 452 -16.22 4.67 20.33
N THR A 453 -16.44 3.57 19.62
CA THR A 453 -17.53 2.61 19.93
C THR A 453 -17.01 1.19 20.06
N GLY A 454 -17.35 0.51 21.14
CA GLY A 454 -16.93 -0.87 21.36
C GLY A 454 -15.43 -1.00 21.64
N GLY A 455 -14.96 -2.25 21.74
CA GLY A 455 -13.56 -2.54 22.04
C GLY A 455 -13.22 -2.51 23.52
N ARG A 456 -11.93 -2.50 23.86
CA ARG A 456 -11.48 -2.62 25.26
C ARG A 456 -11.20 -1.29 25.94
N ASP A 457 -10.35 -0.46 25.35
CA ASP A 457 -10.02 0.88 25.87
C ASP A 457 -10.43 1.94 24.84
N GLY A 458 -10.99 3.07 25.29
CA GLY A 458 -11.36 4.18 24.41
C GLY A 458 -10.13 4.96 23.92
N VAL A 459 -9.66 5.91 24.74
CA VAL A 459 -8.43 6.67 24.48
C VAL A 459 -7.39 6.38 25.56
N VAL A 460 -6.16 6.03 25.16
CA VAL A 460 -5.05 5.74 26.06
C VAL A 460 -3.85 6.61 25.71
N THR A 461 -3.37 7.42 26.65
CA THR A 461 -2.09 8.14 26.48
C THR A 461 -0.99 7.42 27.26
N ALA A 462 0.22 7.33 26.69
CA ALA A 462 1.35 6.72 27.36
C ALA A 462 2.07 7.74 28.27
N PRO A 463 2.82 7.29 29.29
CA PRO A 463 3.73 8.18 30.01
C PRO A 463 4.72 8.87 29.07
N ALA A 464 5.12 10.09 29.42
CA ALA A 464 6.00 10.96 28.64
C ALA A 464 5.43 11.39 27.27
N THR A 465 4.10 11.51 27.18
CA THR A 465 3.42 12.38 26.21
C THR A 465 3.26 13.78 26.79
N THR A 466 3.12 14.81 25.96
CA THR A 466 2.87 16.19 26.41
C THR A 466 1.83 16.88 25.53
N GLY A 467 1.07 17.82 26.06
CA GLY A 467 0.16 18.66 25.27
C GLY A 467 -0.98 17.87 24.60
N VAL A 468 -1.54 16.87 25.28
CA VAL A 468 -2.70 16.12 24.77
C VAL A 468 -3.99 16.85 25.12
N VAL A 469 -4.78 17.19 24.11
CA VAL A 469 -6.08 17.85 24.22
C VAL A 469 -7.15 16.97 23.61
N MET A 470 -8.23 16.75 24.35
CA MET A 470 -9.41 15.99 23.93
C MET A 470 -10.64 16.87 24.05
N SER A 471 -11.33 17.14 22.93
CA SER A 471 -12.51 17.99 22.86
C SER A 471 -13.66 17.28 22.13
N GLY A 472 -14.86 17.28 22.72
CA GLY A 472 -16.03 16.67 22.07
C GLY A 472 -15.90 15.15 21.87
N LEU A 473 -15.17 14.47 22.76
CA LEU A 473 -14.96 13.02 22.68
C LEU A 473 -16.24 12.28 23.09
N THR A 474 -16.72 11.36 22.26
CA THR A 474 -17.80 10.42 22.60
C THR A 474 -17.26 9.00 22.69
N VAL A 475 -17.45 8.33 23.81
CA VAL A 475 -17.05 6.92 24.00
C VAL A 475 -18.24 6.09 24.44
N THR A 476 -18.55 5.04 23.70
CA THR A 476 -19.72 4.20 23.96
C THR A 476 -19.37 2.71 23.98
N GLY A 477 -19.76 2.02 25.05
CA GLY A 477 -19.71 0.56 25.15
C GLY A 477 -18.30 -0.04 25.09
N VAL A 478 -17.30 0.61 25.69
CA VAL A 478 -15.95 0.04 25.84
C VAL A 478 -15.90 -0.87 27.07
N GLU A 479 -15.08 -1.93 27.07
CA GLU A 479 -15.04 -2.87 28.19
C GLU A 479 -14.36 -2.31 29.45
N SER A 480 -13.25 -1.59 29.29
CA SER A 480 -12.37 -1.13 30.39
C SER A 480 -12.53 0.37 30.61
N ASP A 481 -11.55 1.16 30.18
CA ASP A 481 -11.50 2.60 30.48
C ASP A 481 -11.90 3.39 29.24
N ALA A 482 -12.84 4.32 29.37
CA ALA A 482 -13.18 5.22 28.28
C ALA A 482 -12.02 6.19 27.98
N VAL A 483 -11.40 6.75 29.01
CA VAL A 483 -10.15 7.51 28.88
C VAL A 483 -9.15 7.09 29.94
N ARG A 484 -7.94 6.73 29.53
CA ARG A 484 -6.79 6.51 30.43
C ARG A 484 -5.67 7.48 30.06
N THR A 485 -5.36 8.42 30.94
CA THR A 485 -4.38 9.47 30.66
C THR A 485 -3.17 9.48 31.60
N PHE A 486 -1.99 9.51 31.01
CA PHE A 486 -0.69 9.69 31.64
C PHE A 486 0.04 10.94 31.11
N SER A 487 -0.65 11.80 30.36
CA SER A 487 -0.09 13.06 29.86
C SER A 487 -0.19 14.13 30.94
N PRO A 488 0.92 14.73 31.39
CA PRO A 488 0.88 15.94 32.19
C PRO A 488 0.17 17.05 31.43
N ASP A 489 -0.50 17.92 32.19
CA ASP A 489 -1.30 19.04 31.70
C ASP A 489 -2.35 18.64 30.66
N GLY A 490 -2.84 17.40 30.75
CA GLY A 490 -3.87 16.88 29.85
C GLY A 490 -5.17 17.70 29.96
N ARG A 491 -5.85 17.91 28.84
CA ARG A 491 -7.13 18.63 28.81
C ARG A 491 -8.22 17.76 28.21
N ILE A 492 -9.29 17.56 28.95
CA ILE A 492 -10.48 16.84 28.52
C ILE A 492 -11.66 17.80 28.64
N THR A 493 -12.36 18.07 27.54
CA THR A 493 -13.48 19.02 27.50
C THR A 493 -14.64 18.45 26.69
N GLY A 494 -15.86 18.48 27.22
CA GLY A 494 -17.01 17.98 26.46
C GLY A 494 -16.98 16.48 26.23
N LEU A 495 -16.44 15.70 27.18
CA LEU A 495 -16.43 14.23 27.08
C LEU A 495 -17.85 13.69 27.35
N GLN A 496 -18.29 12.74 26.53
CA GLN A 496 -19.49 11.94 26.74
C GLN A 496 -19.11 10.46 26.82
N VAL A 497 -19.41 9.82 27.95
CA VAL A 497 -19.21 8.38 28.15
C VAL A 497 -20.54 7.71 28.45
N ASP A 498 -20.83 6.64 27.71
CA ASP A 498 -21.97 5.75 27.96
C ASP A 498 -21.50 4.28 27.89
N GLY A 499 -21.31 3.65 29.04
CA GLY A 499 -20.88 2.25 29.12
C GLY A 499 -19.37 2.05 29.09
N ALA A 500 -18.78 1.88 30.28
CA ALA A 500 -17.40 1.46 30.51
C ALA A 500 -17.25 0.87 31.92
N SER A 501 -16.15 0.16 32.22
CA SER A 501 -15.84 -0.18 33.63
C SER A 501 -15.44 1.10 34.38
N THR A 502 -14.52 1.87 33.81
CA THR A 502 -14.08 3.17 34.33
C THR A 502 -14.35 4.27 33.32
N GLY A 503 -14.95 5.38 33.74
CA GLY A 503 -15.08 6.56 32.88
C GLY A 503 -13.70 7.14 32.54
N ILE A 504 -12.98 7.64 33.55
CA ILE A 504 -11.66 8.25 33.36
C ILE A 504 -10.67 7.70 34.40
N ASP A 505 -9.54 7.13 33.95
CA ASP A 505 -8.35 6.83 34.79
C ASP A 505 -7.25 7.87 34.53
N VAL A 506 -6.92 8.65 35.56
CA VAL A 506 -5.98 9.78 35.50
C VAL A 506 -4.74 9.47 36.34
N ALA A 507 -3.57 9.48 35.70
CA ALA A 507 -2.28 9.24 36.32
C ALA A 507 -1.30 10.42 36.24
N ALA A 508 -1.73 11.58 35.72
CA ALA A 508 -0.94 12.82 35.59
C ALA A 508 -1.86 14.06 35.71
N ALA A 509 -1.29 15.25 35.97
CA ALA A 509 -2.09 16.48 36.07
C ALA A 509 -3.02 16.62 34.86
N THR A 510 -4.32 16.77 35.12
CA THR A 510 -5.35 16.80 34.07
C THR A 510 -6.47 17.75 34.47
N THR A 511 -6.98 18.50 33.50
CA THR A 511 -8.19 19.32 33.63
C THR A 511 -9.33 18.68 32.85
N ILE A 512 -10.45 18.44 33.52
CA ILE A 512 -11.65 17.80 33.01
C ILE A 512 -12.80 18.81 33.13
N THR A 513 -13.44 19.19 32.03
CA THR A 513 -14.52 20.19 32.07
C THR A 513 -15.70 19.80 31.18
N ASN A 514 -16.91 20.18 31.59
CA ASN A 514 -18.13 20.01 30.79
C ASN A 514 -18.34 18.56 30.32
N SER A 515 -18.12 17.59 31.19
CA SER A 515 -18.12 16.17 30.82
C SER A 515 -19.30 15.42 31.45
N GLU A 516 -19.85 14.46 30.73
CA GLU A 516 -20.94 13.57 31.16
C GLU A 516 -20.45 12.12 31.10
N ILE A 517 -20.52 11.42 32.23
CA ILE A 517 -20.01 10.06 32.40
C ILE A 517 -21.14 9.21 32.98
N SER A 518 -21.66 8.25 32.21
CA SER A 518 -22.84 7.47 32.59
C SER A 518 -22.70 5.99 32.23
N GLY A 519 -23.51 5.14 32.85
CA GLY A 519 -23.57 3.71 32.51
C GLY A 519 -22.31 2.92 32.91
N ILE A 520 -21.62 3.37 33.95
CA ILE A 520 -20.28 2.92 34.35
C ILE A 520 -20.23 2.37 35.78
N GLU A 521 -19.21 1.57 36.11
CA GLU A 521 -18.97 1.11 37.49
C GLU A 521 -18.27 2.16 38.36
N GLU A 522 -17.18 2.75 37.83
CA GLU A 522 -16.37 3.79 38.47
C GLU A 522 -16.25 5.04 37.58
N GLY A 523 -16.62 6.21 38.10
CA GLY A 523 -16.61 7.50 37.37
C GLY A 523 -15.23 7.97 37.00
N ILE A 524 -14.54 8.52 37.99
CA ILE A 524 -13.19 9.05 37.83
C ILE A 524 -12.29 8.37 38.85
N HIS A 525 -11.27 7.69 38.34
CA HIS A 525 -10.17 7.15 39.12
C HIS A 525 -8.96 8.07 38.99
N SER A 526 -8.51 8.68 40.09
CA SER A 526 -7.31 9.52 40.12
C SER A 526 -6.23 8.88 40.97
N ARG A 527 -5.04 8.75 40.37
CA ARG A 527 -3.80 8.31 41.00
C ARG A 527 -2.63 9.23 40.65
N SER A 528 -2.94 10.45 40.23
CA SER A 528 -1.95 11.44 39.86
C SER A 528 -1.29 12.02 41.10
N PRO A 529 0.06 12.09 41.19
CA PRO A 529 0.73 12.82 42.26
C PRO A 529 0.60 14.35 42.12
N GLU A 530 0.01 14.83 41.03
CA GLU A 530 -0.20 16.23 40.73
C GLU A 530 -1.70 16.57 40.70
N PRO A 531 -2.09 17.85 40.84
CA PRO A 531 -3.49 18.23 40.90
C PRO A 531 -4.30 17.81 39.67
N VAL A 532 -5.43 17.15 39.92
CA VAL A 532 -6.48 16.91 38.93
C VAL A 532 -7.65 17.83 39.21
N TYR A 533 -8.12 18.52 38.17
CA TYR A 533 -9.21 19.48 38.25
C TYR A 533 -10.42 18.97 37.47
N ALA A 534 -11.58 18.86 38.12
CA ALA A 534 -12.84 18.49 37.50
C ALA A 534 -13.88 19.57 37.75
N GLU A 535 -14.34 20.24 36.69
CA GLU A 535 -15.31 21.34 36.76
C GLU A 535 -16.52 21.05 35.86
N GLN A 536 -17.74 21.27 36.35
CA GLN A 536 -18.97 21.05 35.57
C GLN A 536 -19.03 19.63 34.99
N VAL A 537 -18.65 18.63 35.81
CA VAL A 537 -18.70 17.22 35.43
C VAL A 537 -19.96 16.58 36.02
N THR A 538 -20.66 15.79 35.21
CA THR A 538 -21.76 14.92 35.66
C THR A 538 -21.29 13.47 35.60
N VAL A 539 -21.38 12.77 36.73
CA VAL A 539 -20.99 11.36 36.88
C VAL A 539 -22.18 10.57 37.42
N ASP A 540 -22.68 9.64 36.62
CA ASP A 540 -23.71 8.66 36.98
C ASP A 540 -23.10 7.25 37.00
N ALA A 541 -22.56 6.88 38.17
CA ALA A 541 -21.87 5.62 38.39
C ALA A 541 -22.69 4.64 39.23
N VAL A 542 -22.57 3.34 38.94
CA VAL A 542 -23.26 2.30 39.71
C VAL A 542 -22.63 2.14 41.10
N GLN A 543 -21.30 2.13 41.19
CA GLN A 543 -20.61 1.84 42.45
C GLN A 543 -19.92 3.08 43.02
N LEU A 544 -19.02 3.70 42.25
CA LEU A 544 -18.11 4.70 42.77
C LEU A 544 -18.05 5.92 41.84
N GLY A 545 -18.33 7.10 42.37
CA GLY A 545 -18.33 8.34 41.60
C GLY A 545 -16.92 8.84 41.31
N VAL A 546 -16.25 9.37 42.34
CA VAL A 546 -14.85 9.83 42.27
C VAL A 546 -14.02 9.05 43.28
N ASN A 547 -12.91 8.47 42.83
CA ASN A 547 -11.97 7.69 43.63
C ASN A 547 -10.58 8.27 43.51
N THR A 548 -10.01 8.74 44.62
CA THR A 548 -8.66 9.28 44.66
C THR A 548 -7.75 8.39 45.50
N ALA A 549 -6.63 7.98 44.90
CA ALA A 549 -5.60 7.23 45.60
C ALA A 549 -4.88 8.14 46.61
N PRO A 550 -4.35 7.59 47.72
CA PRO A 550 -3.60 8.38 48.70
C PRO A 550 -2.48 9.22 48.05
N GLY A 551 -2.42 10.51 48.38
CA GLY A 551 -1.46 11.45 47.81
C GLY A 551 -1.82 11.96 46.41
N SER A 552 -3.07 11.78 45.97
CA SER A 552 -3.56 12.29 44.68
C SER A 552 -4.49 13.49 44.87
N PRO A 553 -3.97 14.74 44.80
CA PRO A 553 -4.80 15.93 45.00
C PRO A 553 -5.85 16.06 43.88
N PHE A 554 -7.10 16.23 44.28
CA PHE A 554 -8.22 16.32 43.35
C PHE A 554 -9.17 17.44 43.77
N LEU A 555 -9.49 18.35 42.84
CA LEU A 555 -10.44 19.44 43.05
C LEU A 555 -11.70 19.22 42.19
N LEU A 556 -12.85 19.15 42.84
CA LEU A 556 -14.17 19.03 42.22
C LEU A 556 -14.95 20.35 42.36
N VAL A 557 -15.40 20.91 41.23
CA VAL A 557 -16.06 22.22 41.15
C VAL A 557 -17.37 22.14 40.38
N ASP A 558 -18.44 22.70 40.94
CA ASP A 558 -19.76 22.85 40.29
C ASP A 558 -20.25 21.58 39.55
N SER A 559 -20.04 20.41 40.17
CA SER A 559 -20.22 19.10 39.55
C SER A 559 -21.35 18.28 40.20
N ARG A 560 -21.84 17.25 39.49
CA ARG A 560 -22.85 16.31 40.00
C ARG A 560 -22.30 14.90 39.97
N VAL A 561 -22.35 14.20 41.09
CA VAL A 561 -21.82 12.85 41.24
C VAL A 561 -22.84 11.98 41.94
N HIS A 562 -23.46 11.11 41.15
CA HIS A 562 -24.49 10.16 41.56
C HIS A 562 -23.89 8.75 41.58
N ALA A 563 -23.65 8.20 42.77
CA ALA A 563 -23.09 6.85 42.94
C ALA A 563 -23.44 6.26 44.32
N LEU A 564 -23.31 4.93 44.48
CA LEU A 564 -23.47 4.30 45.81
C LEU A 564 -22.46 4.88 46.82
N GLU A 565 -21.26 5.15 46.35
CA GLU A 565 -20.24 5.93 47.04
C GLU A 565 -19.82 7.08 46.12
N SER A 566 -20.37 8.29 46.32
CA SER A 566 -20.10 9.42 45.45
C SER A 566 -18.62 9.81 45.43
N VAL A 567 -17.94 9.78 46.58
CA VAL A 567 -16.54 10.19 46.71
C VAL A 567 -15.80 9.24 47.67
N ARG A 568 -14.64 8.76 47.23
CA ARG A 568 -13.67 8.00 48.04
C ARG A 568 -12.29 8.65 47.92
N GLY A 569 -11.64 8.89 49.04
CA GLY A 569 -10.30 9.50 49.11
C GLY A 569 -10.30 10.98 49.46
N GLU A 570 -9.17 11.65 49.25
CA GLU A 570 -9.01 13.10 49.47
C GLU A 570 -9.48 13.85 48.23
N VAL A 571 -10.63 14.55 48.35
CA VAL A 571 -11.20 15.39 47.29
C VAL A 571 -11.57 16.74 47.90
N ASP A 572 -10.97 17.80 47.36
CA ASP A 572 -11.36 19.17 47.67
C ASP A 572 -12.61 19.53 46.85
N ILE A 573 -13.57 20.17 47.51
CA ILE A 573 -14.87 20.50 46.90
C ILE A 573 -15.06 22.02 46.95
N GLN A 574 -15.32 22.63 45.80
CA GLN A 574 -15.61 24.06 45.67
C GLN A 574 -16.86 24.31 44.83
N GLY A 575 -17.58 25.40 45.11
CA GLY A 575 -18.83 25.71 44.41
C GLY A 575 -20.00 24.80 44.82
N VAL A 576 -20.99 24.67 43.94
CA VAL A 576 -22.23 23.92 44.21
C VAL A 576 -22.11 22.52 43.62
N ASN A 577 -21.79 21.55 44.48
CA ASN A 577 -21.68 20.14 44.07
C ASN A 577 -22.86 19.32 44.60
N ASP A 578 -23.45 18.48 43.74
CA ASP A 578 -24.48 17.51 44.12
C ASP A 578 -23.84 16.13 44.26
N LEU A 579 -23.70 15.67 45.50
CA LEU A 579 -23.19 14.34 45.84
C LEU A 579 -24.36 13.54 46.41
N SER A 580 -24.97 12.70 45.57
CA SER A 580 -26.15 11.94 45.95
C SER A 580 -26.08 10.49 45.48
N LEU A 581 -27.01 9.67 45.99
CA LEU A 581 -27.17 8.30 45.52
C LEU A 581 -27.65 8.31 44.06
N PRO A 582 -27.38 7.23 43.28
CA PRO A 582 -27.95 7.11 41.95
C PRO A 582 -29.47 7.26 42.07
N PRO A 583 -30.14 7.93 41.11
CA PRO A 583 -31.59 7.93 41.09
C PRO A 583 -32.03 6.46 41.12
N LEU A 584 -32.58 6.03 42.26
CA LEU A 584 -33.05 4.66 42.42
C LEU A 584 -33.97 4.41 41.26
N ASN A 585 -33.62 3.45 40.42
CA ASN A 585 -34.46 3.02 39.32
C ASN A 585 -35.72 2.45 39.98
N LEU A 586 -36.70 3.32 40.25
CA LEU A 586 -37.89 3.02 41.03
C LEU A 586 -38.66 1.85 40.40
N LEU A 587 -38.44 1.61 39.10
CA LEU A 587 -38.90 0.45 38.36
C LEU A 587 -38.34 -0.90 38.86
N SER A 588 -37.08 -1.01 39.32
CA SER A 588 -36.57 -2.26 39.91
C SER A 588 -36.99 -2.41 41.37
N ALA A 589 -36.97 -1.32 42.14
CA ALA A 589 -37.40 -1.31 43.54
C ALA A 589 -38.90 -1.59 43.73
N VAL A 590 -39.76 -1.19 42.78
CA VAL A 590 -41.20 -1.48 42.78
C VAL A 590 -41.52 -2.71 41.93
N GLY A 591 -40.80 -2.93 40.82
CA GLY A 591 -41.01 -4.05 39.91
C GLY A 591 -40.66 -5.40 40.51
N VAL A 592 -39.58 -5.52 41.28
CA VAL A 592 -39.23 -6.80 41.94
C VAL A 592 -40.30 -7.25 42.94
N PRO A 593 -40.81 -6.39 43.86
CA PRO A 593 -41.96 -6.74 44.69
C PRO A 593 -43.21 -7.10 43.89
N LEU A 594 -43.50 -6.42 42.78
CA LEU A 594 -44.66 -6.70 41.94
C LEU A 594 -44.54 -8.02 41.17
N ILE A 595 -43.35 -8.36 40.66
CA ILE A 595 -43.07 -9.66 40.02
C ILE A 595 -43.15 -10.78 41.05
N LEU A 596 -42.55 -10.61 42.23
CA LEU A 596 -42.67 -11.56 43.33
C LEU A 596 -44.14 -11.73 43.76
N LEU A 597 -44.90 -10.63 43.84
CA LEU A 597 -46.33 -10.68 44.14
C LEU A 597 -47.11 -11.43 43.05
N ALA A 598 -46.80 -11.21 41.77
CA ALA A 598 -47.42 -11.93 40.65
C ALA A 598 -47.13 -13.43 40.71
N VAL A 599 -45.88 -13.84 40.98
CA VAL A 599 -45.51 -15.25 41.17
C VAL A 599 -46.23 -15.87 42.37
N VAL A 600 -46.32 -15.16 43.49
CA VAL A 600 -47.07 -15.62 44.68
C VAL A 600 -48.56 -15.76 44.37
N LEU A 601 -49.15 -14.81 43.65
CA LEU A 601 -50.55 -14.86 43.24
C LEU A 601 -50.82 -16.02 42.27
N GLU A 602 -49.88 -16.32 41.37
CA GLU A 602 -49.97 -17.44 40.43
C GLU A 602 -49.85 -18.79 41.14
N GLU A 603 -48.95 -18.93 42.12
CA GLU A 603 -48.87 -20.12 42.97
C GLU A 603 -50.13 -20.32 43.82
N ILE A 604 -50.69 -19.24 44.37
CA ILE A 604 -51.98 -19.29 45.08
C ILE A 604 -53.11 -19.71 44.12
N HIS A 605 -53.09 -19.23 42.87
CA HIS A 605 -54.07 -19.60 41.85
C HIS A 605 -53.93 -21.08 41.47
N SER A 606 -52.71 -21.55 41.23
CA SER A 606 -52.39 -22.95 40.92
C SER A 606 -52.75 -23.90 42.07
N ALA A 607 -52.46 -23.52 43.31
CA ALA A 607 -52.85 -24.26 44.51
C ALA A 607 -54.38 -24.32 44.69
N ARG A 608 -55.11 -23.25 44.37
CA ARG A 608 -56.58 -23.25 44.33
C ARG A 608 -57.14 -24.16 43.25
N GLN A 609 -56.55 -24.15 42.05
CA GLN A 609 -56.97 -25.06 40.97
C GLN A 609 -56.74 -26.53 41.33
N ARG A 610 -55.64 -26.87 42.02
CA ARG A 610 -55.39 -28.24 42.50
C ARG A 610 -56.36 -28.71 43.58
N ARG A 611 -56.93 -27.81 44.40
CA ARG A 611 -57.96 -28.16 45.41
C ARG A 611 -59.37 -28.28 44.82
N ALA A 612 -59.62 -27.73 43.63
CA ALA A 612 -60.94 -27.77 42.98
C ALA A 612 -61.10 -28.90 41.94
N GLY A 613 -60.05 -29.69 41.66
CA GLY A 613 -60.01 -30.67 40.59
C GLY A 613 -59.95 -32.13 41.05
N ALA A 614 -60.90 -32.61 41.86
CA ALA A 614 -61.10 -34.04 42.13
C ALA A 614 -62.55 -34.45 41.86
N ILE A 615 -62.96 -34.39 40.58
CA ILE A 615 -64.18 -35.06 40.10
C ILE A 615 -63.74 -36.20 39.17
N PRO A 616 -64.09 -37.47 39.46
CA PRO A 616 -63.65 -38.61 38.66
C PRO A 616 -64.42 -38.64 37.32
N ARG A 617 -63.72 -38.38 36.22
CA ARG A 617 -64.27 -38.57 34.87
C ARG A 617 -64.41 -40.06 34.56
N LYS A 618 -65.67 -40.48 34.49
CA LYS A 618 -66.18 -41.79 34.07
C LYS A 618 -65.71 -42.14 32.65
N ARG A 619 -64.85 -43.15 32.52
CA ARG A 619 -64.43 -43.76 31.24
C ARG A 619 -65.66 -44.29 30.50
N TRP A 620 -65.94 -43.74 29.31
CA TRP A 620 -66.75 -44.40 28.29
C TRP A 620 -65.86 -45.28 27.43
N ARG A 621 -66.30 -46.53 27.23
CA ARG A 621 -65.68 -47.51 26.35
C ARG A 621 -66.07 -47.23 24.90
N PRO A 622 -65.15 -47.29 23.92
CA PRO A 622 -65.52 -47.39 22.51
C PRO A 622 -65.90 -48.84 22.16
N GLY A 623 -67.03 -49.01 21.48
CA GLY A 623 -67.40 -50.25 20.81
C GLY A 623 -66.63 -50.40 19.49
N MET A 624 -66.04 -51.57 19.29
CA MET A 624 -65.72 -52.18 18.00
C MET A 624 -66.88 -53.12 17.61
N PRO A 625 -66.95 -53.76 16.41
CA PRO A 625 -66.36 -53.50 15.08
C PRO A 625 -67.40 -53.75 13.93
N MET A 626 -66.88 -54.00 12.70
CA MET A 626 -67.48 -54.55 11.46
C MET A 626 -67.68 -53.48 10.38
N GLY A 627 -67.21 -53.62 9.13
CA GLY A 627 -66.58 -54.73 8.42
C GLY A 627 -67.12 -54.77 6.97
N ALA A 628 -66.23 -54.92 5.98
CA ALA A 628 -66.46 -55.21 4.55
C ALA A 628 -67.29 -54.17 3.74
N THR A 629 -67.01 -53.88 2.47
CA THR A 629 -66.39 -54.65 1.37
C THR A 629 -65.48 -53.80 0.51
#